data_AF-W1XYC8-F1
#
_entry.id   AF-W1XYC8-F1
#
_cell.length_a   1.000
_cell.length_b   1.000
_cell.length_c   1.000
_cell.angle_alpha   90.00
_cell.angle_beta   90.00
_cell.angle_gamma   90.00
#
_symmetry.space_group_name_H-M   'P 1'
#
loop_
_entity.id
_entity.type
_entity.pdbx_description
1 polymer ?
#
loop_
_entity_poly.entity_id
_entity_poly.type
_entity_poly.pdbx_seq_one_letter_code
_entity_poly.pdbx_strand_id
1 'polypeptide(L)' 'AEGKVKPIVEKVNFADMNEIIDEMKAGKITGRKVFDFTTL' A
#
# COMPACT_ATOMS: atom_id res chain seq x y z
N ALA A 1 5.03 -13.10 16.48
CA ALA A 1 5.76 -12.24 15.53
C ALA A 1 6.97 -11.65 16.25
N GLU A 2 8.16 -12.16 16.02
CA GLU A 2 9.38 -11.78 16.78
C GLU A 2 10.02 -10.46 16.30
N GLY A 3 9.32 -9.67 15.48
CA GLY A 3 9.83 -8.39 14.97
C GLY A 3 11.07 -8.47 14.06
N LYS A 4 11.51 -9.69 13.68
CA LYS A 4 12.70 -9.94 12.85
C LYS A 4 12.64 -9.31 11.45
N VAL A 5 11.46 -8.91 11.00
CA VAL A 5 11.23 -8.19 9.75
C VAL A 5 10.25 -7.05 9.98
N LYS A 6 10.60 -5.86 9.49
CA LYS A 6 9.72 -4.68 9.48
C LYS A 6 9.43 -4.32 8.02
N PRO A 7 8.26 -4.68 7.49
CA PRO A 7 7.88 -4.31 6.13
C PRO A 7 7.77 -2.79 6.00
N ILE A 8 8.22 -2.25 4.87
CA ILE A 8 7.94 -0.85 4.49
C ILE A 8 6.54 -0.82 3.91
N VAL A 9 5.62 -0.20 4.64
CA VAL A 9 4.20 -0.10 4.25
C VAL A 9 3.73 1.34 4.25
N GLU A 10 2.92 1.67 3.26
CA GLU A 10 2.20 2.93 3.14
C GLU A 10 0.70 2.66 3.14
N LYS A 11 -0.06 3.41 3.94
CA LYS A 11 -1.52 3.31 3.97
C LYS A 11 -2.11 4.16 2.85
N VAL A 12 -3.06 3.59 2.11
CA VAL A 12 -3.77 4.27 1.02
C VAL A 12 -5.28 4.17 1.19
N ASN A 13 -6.00 5.17 0.72
CA ASN A 13 -7.46 5.16 0.75
C ASN A 13 -7.98 4.18 -0.32
N PHE A 14 -9.08 3.51 -0.01
CA PHE A 14 -9.76 2.65 -0.98
C PHE A 14 -10.22 3.41 -2.22
N ALA A 15 -10.59 4.69 -2.07
CA ALA A 15 -10.99 5.55 -3.18
C ALA A 15 -9.91 5.70 -4.26
N ASP A 16 -8.63 5.58 -3.89
CA ASP A 16 -7.49 5.83 -4.78
C ASP A 16 -7.03 4.57 -5.53
N MET A 17 -7.79 3.47 -5.47
CA MET A 17 -7.39 2.17 -5.98
C MET A 17 -6.88 2.18 -7.42
N ASN A 18 -7.56 2.92 -8.32
CA ASN A 18 -7.18 2.98 -9.72
C ASN A 18 -5.80 3.62 -9.91
N GLU A 19 -5.52 4.71 -9.21
CA GLU A 19 -4.22 5.39 -9.26
C GLU A 19 -3.11 4.47 -8.73
N ILE A 20 -3.37 3.73 -7.65
CA ILE A 20 -2.41 2.78 -7.08
C ILE A 20 -2.08 1.64 -8.05
N ILE A 21 -3.07 1.15 -8.80
CA ILE A 21 -2.85 0.11 -9.82
C ILE A 21 -1.96 0.63 -10.95
N ASP A 22 -2.15 1.88 -11.37
CA ASP A 22 -1.35 2.49 -12.42
C ASP A 22 0.09 2.76 -11.95
N GLU A 23 0.27 3.23 -10.72
CA GLU A 23 1.60 3.37 -10.09
C GLU A 23 2.33 2.03 -9.95
N MET A 24 1.59 0.94 -9.64
CA MET A 24 2.13 -0.40 -9.56
C MET A 24 2.65 -0.87 -10.92
N LYS A 25 1.86 -0.68 -11.98
CA LYS A 25 2.26 -1.02 -13.36
C LYS A 25 3.43 -0.17 -13.84
N ALA A 26 3.49 1.09 -13.41
CA ALA A 26 4.60 2.00 -13.70
C ALA A 26 5.88 1.70 -12.89
N GLY A 27 5.85 0.75 -11.96
CA GLY A 27 7.00 0.39 -11.12
C GLY A 27 7.37 1.46 -10.08
N LYS A 28 6.44 2.35 -9.71
CA LYS A 28 6.69 3.47 -8.79
C LYS A 28 6.49 3.14 -7.31
N ILE A 29 5.97 1.95 -7.00
CA ILE A 29 5.69 1.53 -5.61
C ILE A 29 6.97 1.09 -4.93
N THR A 30 7.30 1.73 -3.81
CA THR A 30 8.35 1.28 -2.88
C THR A 30 7.71 0.49 -1.74
N GLY A 31 8.19 -0.73 -1.48
CA GLY A 31 7.62 -1.58 -0.43
C GLY A 31 6.22 -2.07 -0.79
N ARG A 32 5.21 -1.77 0.06
CA ARG A 32 3.83 -2.19 -0.14
C ARG A 32 2.83 -1.08 0.20
N LYS A 33 1.92 -0.79 -0.73
CA LYS A 33 0.71 0.00 -0.44
C LYS A 33 -0.37 -0.92 0.14
N VAL A 34 -0.99 -0.50 1.24
CA VAL A 34 -2.01 -1.25 1.99
C VAL A 34 -3.26 -0.38 2.10
N PHE A 35 -4.39 -0.88 1.63
CA PHE A 35 -5.66 -0.19 1.75
C PHE A 35 -6.12 -0.19 3.20
N ASP A 36 -6.45 0.99 3.71
CA ASP A 36 -7.05 1.14 5.04
C ASP A 36 -8.59 1.09 4.91
N PHE A 37 -9.19 0.07 5.51
CA PHE A 37 -10.64 -0.16 5.52
C PHE A 37 -11.31 0.32 6.81
N THR A 38 -10.58 0.96 7.73
CA THR A 38 -11.12 1.34 9.05
C THR A 38 -12.12 2.50 9.01
N THR A 39 -12.20 3.23 7.88
CA THR A 39 -13.06 4.42 7.72
C THR A 39 -14.10 4.26 6.61
N LEU A 40 -14.43 3.02 6.23
CA LEU A 40 -15.40 2.69 5.17
C LEU A 40 -16.85 2.78 5.65
#